data_AF-A0A6L3EZI3-F1
#
_entry.id   AF-A0A6L3EZI3-F1
#
_cell.length_a   1.000
_cell.length_b   1.000
_cell.length_c   1.000
_cell.angle_alpha   90.00
_cell.angle_beta   90.00
_cell.angle_gamma   90.00
#
_symmetry.space_group_name_H-M   'P 1'
#
loop_
_entity.id
_entity.type
_entity.pdbx_description
1 polymer ?
#
loop_
_entity_poly.entity_id
_entity_poly.type
_entity_poly.pdbx_seq_one_letter_code
_entity_poly.pdbx_strand_id
1 'polypeptide(L)'
;MKKIFTLIISLFSGLGLLLALWNSVLADPTLVNNNGMIVNIGTSGNTILSSTLRVTDTLLLPDQITYTIETLPAHGTLFLGSNPLTVTGNFTSFTQLDINNNQIKYDHNGTTTPITDSFDFFIQHDTAPIQNQSFDITINQPPVAISDTIRVLEGGTVTNTTDNGETVAINDTDPNGGTLTVTTTPITAPTHFTNTFLLGHSGSFTYEHDGSENLTDEFVYEICDDGPTPLCDEATATIIITGVVALTPTLSAHGPFTIP
;
A
#
# COMPACT_ATOMS: atom_id res chain seq x y z
N MET A 1 31.57 -24.83 -21.50
CA MET A 1 31.82 -26.29 -21.60
C MET A 1 31.28 -26.95 -22.89
N LYS A 2 30.93 -26.20 -23.94
CA LYS A 2 30.46 -26.73 -25.23
C LYS A 2 31.54 -26.81 -26.34
N LYS A 3 32.82 -26.61 -26.01
CA LYS A 3 33.94 -26.59 -26.99
C LYS A 3 34.87 -27.82 -26.98
N ILE A 4 34.59 -28.86 -26.19
CA ILE A 4 35.50 -30.03 -26.07
C ILE A 4 34.89 -31.37 -26.51
N PHE A 5 33.62 -31.47 -26.88
CA PHE A 5 33.05 -32.76 -27.34
C PHE A 5 32.45 -32.65 -28.75
N THR A 6 33.33 -32.53 -29.74
CA THR A 6 33.02 -32.77 -31.17
C THR A 6 33.86 -33.92 -31.73
N LEU A 7 34.39 -34.81 -30.89
CA LEU A 7 35.14 -35.96 -31.41
C LEU A 7 34.83 -37.22 -30.61
N ILE A 8 34.50 -38.26 -31.36
CA ILE A 8 34.13 -39.63 -30.96
C ILE A 8 32.63 -39.78 -30.66
N ILE A 9 31.87 -40.13 -31.71
CA ILE A 9 30.99 -41.33 -31.76
C ILE A 9 30.76 -41.61 -33.26
N SER A 10 31.51 -42.57 -33.78
CA SER A 10 31.18 -43.27 -35.03
C SER A 10 30.93 -44.73 -34.67
N LEU A 11 29.84 -45.29 -35.22
CA LEU A 11 29.40 -46.69 -35.18
C LEU A 11 28.60 -47.07 -33.91
N PHE A 12 27.27 -47.05 -34.00
CA PHE A 12 26.36 -48.17 -33.73
C PHE A 12 24.91 -47.71 -33.90
N SER A 13 24.07 -48.55 -34.51
CA SER A 13 22.67 -48.33 -34.91
C SER A 13 21.66 -48.30 -33.73
N GLY A 14 22.06 -47.75 -32.57
CA GLY A 14 21.22 -47.53 -31.39
C GLY A 14 20.95 -46.05 -31.08
N LEU A 15 21.27 -45.16 -32.02
CA LEU A 15 21.38 -43.71 -31.80
C LEU A 15 20.05 -43.01 -31.51
N GLY A 16 18.91 -43.59 -31.92
CA GLY A 16 17.59 -42.98 -31.71
C GLY A 16 17.11 -43.01 -30.25
N LEU A 17 17.33 -44.11 -29.54
CA LEU A 17 16.93 -44.24 -28.13
C LEU A 17 17.90 -43.50 -27.20
N LEU A 18 19.20 -43.47 -27.52
CA LEU A 18 20.18 -42.75 -26.70
C LEU A 18 20.04 -41.22 -26.87
N LEU A 19 19.71 -40.71 -28.06
CA LEU A 19 19.36 -39.28 -28.25
C LEU A 19 18.05 -38.92 -27.56
N ALA A 20 17.04 -39.80 -27.60
CA ALA A 20 15.77 -39.57 -26.91
C ALA A 20 15.95 -39.55 -25.38
N LEU A 21 16.80 -40.46 -24.85
CA LEU A 21 17.14 -40.48 -23.42
C LEU A 21 18.07 -39.33 -23.01
N TRP A 22 18.92 -38.82 -23.91
CA TRP A 22 19.77 -37.64 -23.66
C TRP A 22 18.96 -36.32 -23.68
N ASN A 23 17.98 -36.20 -24.58
CA ASN A 23 17.07 -35.04 -24.60
C ASN A 23 16.07 -35.01 -23.44
N SER A 24 15.81 -36.16 -22.78
CA SER A 24 14.99 -36.24 -21.56
C SER A 24 15.77 -36.07 -20.24
N VAL A 25 17.06 -35.70 -20.31
CA VAL A 25 17.95 -35.45 -19.14
C VAL A 25 18.26 -33.95 -18.97
N LEU A 26 17.51 -33.08 -19.63
CA LEU A 26 17.54 -31.64 -19.37
C LEU A 26 16.32 -31.30 -18.52
N ALA A 27 16.56 -30.79 -17.31
CA ALA A 27 15.53 -30.10 -16.57
C ALA A 27 15.43 -28.68 -17.13
N ASP A 28 14.23 -28.26 -17.48
CA ASP A 28 13.98 -26.89 -17.92
C ASP A 28 13.70 -26.00 -16.70
N PRO A 29 14.12 -24.72 -16.76
CA PRO A 29 13.80 -23.78 -15.69
C PRO A 29 12.29 -23.57 -15.62
N THR A 30 11.77 -23.47 -14.40
CA THR A 30 10.37 -23.22 -14.12
C THR A 30 10.23 -21.92 -13.34
N LEU A 31 9.46 -20.96 -13.85
CA LEU A 31 9.05 -19.77 -13.11
C LEU A 31 7.99 -20.18 -12.08
N VAL A 32 8.39 -20.16 -10.81
CA VAL A 32 7.54 -20.56 -9.69
C VAL A 32 6.73 -19.38 -9.16
N ASN A 33 7.38 -18.23 -9.00
CA ASN A 33 6.74 -17.00 -8.52
C ASN A 33 7.06 -15.84 -9.46
N ASN A 34 6.04 -15.06 -9.77
CA ASN A 34 6.15 -13.73 -10.37
C ASN A 34 4.92 -12.92 -9.95
N ASN A 35 4.82 -12.71 -8.65
CA ASN A 35 3.62 -12.20 -7.98
C ASN A 35 3.63 -10.67 -7.84
N GLY A 36 4.66 -10.01 -8.40
CA GLY A 36 4.90 -8.59 -8.20
C GLY A 36 5.24 -8.23 -6.75
N MET A 37 5.22 -6.94 -6.45
CA MET A 37 5.32 -6.43 -5.09
C MET A 37 4.54 -5.13 -4.91
N ILE A 38 4.19 -4.81 -3.67
CA ILE A 38 3.61 -3.52 -3.29
C ILE A 38 4.67 -2.78 -2.47
N VAL A 39 4.89 -1.50 -2.76
CA VAL A 39 5.80 -0.62 -2.01
C VAL A 39 5.12 0.69 -1.70
N ASN A 40 5.47 1.30 -0.57
CA ASN A 40 4.99 2.64 -0.25
C ASN A 40 5.71 3.68 -1.11
N ILE A 41 5.00 4.76 -1.45
CA ILE A 41 5.55 5.85 -2.25
C ILE A 41 6.83 6.43 -1.63
N GLY A 42 7.88 6.51 -2.44
CA GLY A 42 9.15 7.18 -2.13
C GLY A 42 10.08 6.38 -1.23
N THR A 43 9.72 5.14 -0.87
CA THR A 43 10.58 4.31 -0.04
C THR A 43 11.75 3.72 -0.82
N SER A 44 12.85 3.50 -0.10
CA SER A 44 14.04 2.80 -0.59
C SER A 44 14.27 1.51 0.19
N GLY A 45 15.07 0.63 -0.40
CA GLY A 45 15.45 -0.64 0.20
C GLY A 45 14.38 -1.73 0.09
N ASN A 46 13.33 -1.54 -0.71
CA ASN A 46 12.26 -2.52 -0.88
C ASN A 46 12.82 -3.76 -1.56
N THR A 47 12.89 -4.88 -0.84
CA THR A 47 13.60 -6.08 -1.29
C THR A 47 12.69 -6.98 -2.10
N ILE A 48 13.16 -7.43 -3.28
CA ILE A 48 12.51 -8.49 -4.04
C ILE A 48 12.91 -9.84 -3.43
N LEU A 49 11.92 -10.58 -2.94
CA LEU A 49 12.11 -11.83 -2.20
C LEU A 49 11.79 -13.04 -3.09
N SER A 50 12.29 -14.22 -2.72
CA SER A 50 11.95 -15.47 -3.42
C SER A 50 10.46 -15.84 -3.32
N SER A 51 9.70 -15.21 -2.42
CA SER A 51 8.23 -15.33 -2.36
C SER A 51 7.52 -14.53 -3.45
N THR A 52 8.13 -13.48 -3.99
CA THR A 52 7.56 -12.64 -5.04
C THR A 52 8.12 -12.97 -6.42
N LEU A 53 9.42 -13.28 -6.53
CA LEU A 53 10.07 -13.67 -7.78
C LEU A 53 10.98 -14.88 -7.58
N ARG A 54 10.71 -15.99 -8.28
CA ARG A 54 11.52 -17.22 -8.16
C ARG A 54 11.43 -18.11 -9.38
N VAL A 55 12.59 -18.57 -9.83
CA VAL A 55 12.79 -19.60 -10.84
C VAL A 55 13.52 -20.77 -10.18
N THR A 56 13.14 -21.99 -10.54
CA THR A 56 13.81 -23.21 -10.09
C THR A 56 14.23 -24.05 -11.28
N ASP A 57 15.32 -24.76 -11.12
CA ASP A 57 15.84 -25.74 -12.05
C ASP A 57 16.49 -26.85 -11.22
N THR A 58 16.37 -28.11 -11.63
CA THR A 58 16.91 -29.25 -10.84
C THR A 58 18.36 -29.57 -11.19
N LEU A 59 18.90 -28.97 -12.25
CA LEU A 59 20.28 -29.16 -12.72
C LEU A 59 21.14 -27.90 -12.62
N LEU A 60 20.52 -26.72 -12.48
CA LEU A 60 21.23 -25.46 -12.25
C LEU A 60 21.23 -25.07 -10.76
N LEU A 61 22.38 -24.58 -10.30
CA LEU A 61 22.49 -23.92 -9.01
C LEU A 61 21.85 -22.50 -9.07
N PRO A 62 21.44 -21.92 -7.93
CA PRO A 62 20.82 -20.58 -7.93
C PRO A 62 21.68 -19.46 -8.54
N ASP A 63 23.01 -19.55 -8.47
CA ASP A 63 23.93 -18.58 -9.09
C ASP A 63 24.06 -18.75 -10.62
N GLN A 64 23.55 -19.85 -11.16
CA GLN A 64 23.54 -20.15 -12.60
C GLN A 64 22.21 -19.80 -13.27
N ILE A 65 21.17 -19.48 -12.49
CA ILE A 65 19.88 -19.03 -13.01
C ILE A 65 19.90 -17.51 -13.08
N THR A 66 20.04 -16.96 -14.29
CA THR A 66 20.24 -15.53 -14.53
C THR A 66 18.99 -14.87 -15.11
N TYR A 67 18.52 -13.82 -14.44
CA TYR A 67 17.48 -12.89 -14.87
C TYR A 67 18.15 -11.75 -15.63
N THR A 68 17.92 -11.66 -16.94
CA THR A 68 18.46 -10.56 -17.76
C THR A 68 17.39 -9.50 -17.95
N ILE A 69 17.75 -8.24 -17.66
CA ILE A 69 16.83 -7.09 -17.74
C ILE A 69 16.64 -6.67 -19.20
N GLU A 70 15.39 -6.51 -19.62
CA GLU A 70 15.01 -5.97 -20.93
C GLU A 70 14.55 -4.51 -20.84
N THR A 71 13.79 -4.19 -19.80
CA THR A 71 13.31 -2.83 -19.51
C THR A 71 13.52 -2.51 -18.03
N LEU A 72 13.77 -1.25 -17.70
CA LEU A 72 13.92 -0.79 -16.32
C LEU A 72 12.61 -0.15 -15.84
N PRO A 73 12.40 -0.09 -14.51
CA PRO A 73 11.33 0.70 -13.94
C PRO A 73 11.40 2.17 -14.37
N ALA A 74 10.26 2.77 -14.68
CA ALA A 74 10.15 4.16 -15.10
C ALA A 74 10.06 5.13 -13.90
N HIS A 75 9.59 4.63 -12.76
CA HIS A 75 9.29 5.41 -11.56
C HIS A 75 10.14 5.00 -10.36
N GLY A 76 11.29 4.40 -10.61
CA GLY A 76 12.22 3.99 -9.57
C GLY A 76 13.54 3.52 -10.13
N THR A 77 14.32 2.85 -9.29
CA THR A 77 15.58 2.24 -9.68
C THR A 77 15.71 0.87 -9.06
N LEU A 78 16.07 -0.11 -9.89
CA LEU A 78 16.36 -1.47 -9.46
C LEU A 78 17.85 -1.61 -9.16
N PHE A 79 18.20 -2.22 -8.04
CA PHE A 79 19.57 -2.36 -7.55
C PHE A 79 19.94 -3.83 -7.32
N LEU A 80 21.20 -4.14 -7.60
CA LEU A 80 21.90 -5.32 -7.10
C LEU A 80 22.93 -4.86 -6.06
N GLY A 81 22.65 -5.13 -4.79
CA GLY A 81 23.40 -4.57 -3.67
C GLY A 81 23.27 -3.05 -3.66
N SER A 82 24.36 -2.34 -3.95
CA SER A 82 24.38 -0.87 -4.08
C SER A 82 24.54 -0.38 -5.52
N ASN A 83 24.56 -1.29 -6.49
CA ASN A 83 24.76 -0.95 -7.90
C ASN A 83 23.41 -0.90 -8.62
N PRO A 84 23.08 0.20 -9.32
CA PRO A 84 21.87 0.23 -10.15
C PRO A 84 22.01 -0.75 -11.31
N LEU A 85 20.96 -1.53 -11.56
CA LEU A 85 20.86 -2.40 -12.72
C LEU A 85 20.62 -1.56 -13.98
N THR A 86 21.08 -2.07 -15.12
CA THR A 86 20.99 -1.40 -16.42
C THR A 86 20.47 -2.37 -17.49
N VAL A 87 20.20 -1.90 -18.70
CA VAL A 87 19.92 -2.76 -19.87
C VAL A 87 21.12 -2.95 -20.78
N THR A 88 22.21 -2.19 -20.56
CA THR A 88 23.44 -2.27 -21.38
C THR A 88 24.68 -2.04 -20.54
N GLY A 89 25.77 -2.76 -20.83
CA GLY A 89 27.04 -2.60 -20.15
C GLY A 89 27.16 -3.53 -18.94
N ASN A 90 27.47 -2.97 -17.77
CA ASN A 90 27.58 -3.75 -16.53
C ASN A 90 26.23 -3.78 -15.80
N PHE A 91 26.01 -4.80 -14.96
CA PHE A 91 24.79 -4.95 -14.16
C PHE A 91 23.52 -5.07 -15.01
N THR A 92 23.59 -5.80 -16.12
CA THR A 92 22.43 -6.07 -17.00
C THR A 92 21.57 -7.24 -16.53
N SER A 93 21.97 -7.89 -15.44
CA SER A 93 21.34 -9.11 -14.95
C SER A 93 21.64 -9.35 -13.49
N PHE A 94 20.83 -10.18 -12.86
CA PHE A 94 21.06 -10.74 -11.53
C PHE A 94 20.70 -12.24 -11.52
N THR A 95 21.01 -12.94 -10.42
CA THR A 95 20.82 -14.38 -10.28
C THR A 95 19.74 -14.74 -9.26
N GLN A 96 19.27 -15.99 -9.28
CA GLN A 96 18.41 -16.50 -8.21
C GLN A 96 19.12 -16.49 -6.85
N LEU A 97 20.45 -16.65 -6.81
CA LEU A 97 21.21 -16.52 -5.57
C LEU A 97 21.14 -15.08 -5.01
N ASP A 98 21.19 -14.06 -5.87
CA ASP A 98 21.09 -12.65 -5.44
C ASP A 98 19.73 -12.36 -4.81
N ILE A 99 18.63 -12.91 -5.36
CA ILE A 99 17.29 -12.83 -4.75
C ILE A 99 17.29 -13.56 -3.40
N ASN A 100 17.81 -14.80 -3.34
CA ASN A 100 17.83 -15.60 -2.12
C ASN A 100 18.65 -14.93 -1.00
N ASN A 101 19.63 -14.10 -1.37
CA ASN A 101 20.46 -13.32 -0.45
C ASN A 101 19.92 -11.91 -0.18
N ASN A 102 18.69 -11.59 -0.62
CA ASN A 102 18.03 -10.30 -0.41
C ASN A 102 18.82 -9.11 -1.00
N GLN A 103 19.54 -9.33 -2.10
CA GLN A 103 20.39 -8.31 -2.72
C GLN A 103 19.67 -7.50 -3.80
N ILE A 104 18.51 -7.96 -4.27
CA ILE A 104 17.73 -7.24 -5.28
C ILE A 104 16.75 -6.31 -4.59
N LYS A 105 16.86 -5.03 -4.91
CA LYS A 105 16.08 -3.96 -4.28
C LYS A 105 15.50 -3.02 -5.30
N TYR A 106 14.32 -2.51 -5.01
CA TYR A 106 13.67 -1.43 -5.74
C TYR A 106 13.52 -0.21 -4.84
N ASP A 107 13.95 0.94 -5.35
CA ASP A 107 13.75 2.23 -4.71
C ASP A 107 12.78 3.05 -5.56
N HIS A 108 11.65 3.46 -4.99
CA HIS A 108 10.67 4.30 -5.68
C HIS A 108 11.13 5.76 -5.64
N ASN A 109 10.99 6.48 -6.75
CA ASN A 109 11.51 7.85 -6.86
C ASN A 109 10.57 8.95 -6.30
N GLY A 110 9.39 8.57 -5.81
CA GLY A 110 8.41 9.46 -5.20
C GLY A 110 7.41 10.10 -6.17
N THR A 111 7.37 9.68 -7.43
CA THR A 111 6.31 10.12 -8.35
C THR A 111 4.95 9.58 -7.93
N THR A 112 3.91 10.41 -8.01
CA THR A 112 2.55 10.06 -7.56
C THR A 112 1.67 9.50 -8.68
N THR A 113 2.08 9.53 -9.94
CA THR A 113 1.32 8.93 -11.05
C THR A 113 2.27 8.39 -12.12
N PRO A 114 1.96 7.22 -12.71
CA PRO A 114 0.93 6.25 -12.31
C PRO A 114 1.27 5.55 -10.97
N ILE A 115 0.30 4.82 -10.39
CA ILE A 115 0.48 3.97 -9.18
C ILE A 115 1.09 2.59 -9.50
N THR A 116 1.64 2.43 -10.71
CA THR A 116 2.23 1.18 -11.18
C THR A 116 3.59 1.45 -11.79
N ASP A 117 4.51 0.53 -11.58
CA ASP A 117 5.82 0.49 -12.22
C ASP A 117 6.15 -0.98 -12.54
N SER A 118 7.16 -1.24 -13.36
CA SER A 118 7.52 -2.62 -13.72
C SER A 118 8.91 -2.70 -14.31
N PHE A 119 9.49 -3.89 -14.33
CA PHE A 119 10.65 -4.17 -15.19
C PHE A 119 10.45 -5.50 -15.90
N ASP A 120 10.91 -5.55 -17.15
CA ASP A 120 10.84 -6.78 -17.95
C ASP A 120 12.16 -7.53 -17.89
N PHE A 121 12.06 -8.86 -17.92
CA PHE A 121 13.20 -9.75 -17.89
C PHE A 121 12.95 -11.05 -18.65
N PHE A 122 14.05 -11.75 -18.93
CA PHE A 122 14.02 -13.12 -19.42
C PHE A 122 15.09 -13.97 -18.74
N ILE A 123 14.88 -15.29 -18.81
CA ILE A 123 15.87 -16.31 -18.44
C ILE A 123 16.27 -17.03 -19.71
N GLN A 124 17.54 -16.87 -20.11
CA GLN A 124 18.08 -17.64 -21.23
C GLN A 124 18.28 -19.09 -20.79
N HIS A 125 17.76 -20.01 -21.59
CA HIS A 125 18.08 -21.42 -21.50
C HIS A 125 18.29 -21.97 -22.91
N ASP A 126 19.07 -23.05 -23.05
CA ASP A 126 19.45 -23.59 -24.34
C ASP A 126 18.25 -24.18 -25.10
N THR A 127 17.25 -24.70 -24.39
CA THR A 127 16.09 -25.42 -24.95
C THR A 127 14.74 -24.80 -24.59
N ALA A 128 14.64 -24.14 -23.45
CA ALA A 128 13.39 -23.63 -22.89
C ALA A 128 13.59 -22.27 -22.20
N PRO A 129 13.91 -21.21 -22.97
CA PRO A 129 14.02 -19.88 -22.38
C PRO A 129 12.66 -19.42 -21.83
N ILE A 130 12.68 -18.70 -20.72
CA ILE A 130 11.50 -18.02 -20.17
C ILE A 130 11.61 -16.57 -20.64
N GLN A 131 10.68 -16.10 -21.48
CA GLN A 131 10.76 -14.81 -22.17
C GLN A 131 9.53 -13.96 -21.90
N ASN A 132 9.64 -12.64 -22.13
CA ASN A 132 8.54 -11.69 -22.01
C ASN A 132 7.90 -11.67 -20.62
N GLN A 133 8.73 -11.81 -19.58
CA GLN A 133 8.24 -11.71 -18.20
C GLN A 133 8.30 -10.26 -17.76
N SER A 134 7.23 -9.80 -17.11
CA SER A 134 7.20 -8.51 -16.43
C SER A 134 7.03 -8.75 -14.93
N PHE A 135 7.81 -8.03 -14.12
CA PHE A 135 7.61 -8.00 -12.66
C PHE A 135 6.90 -6.70 -12.30
N ASP A 136 5.63 -6.82 -11.90
CA ASP A 136 4.77 -5.68 -11.58
C ASP A 136 5.07 -5.12 -10.18
N ILE A 137 5.10 -3.79 -10.08
CA ILE A 137 5.30 -3.06 -8.82
C ILE A 137 4.12 -2.10 -8.66
N THR A 138 3.34 -2.28 -7.59
CA THR A 138 2.25 -1.37 -7.22
C THR A 138 2.74 -0.38 -6.17
N ILE A 139 2.44 0.90 -6.34
CA ILE A 139 2.86 1.98 -5.44
C ILE A 139 1.71 2.37 -4.53
N ASN A 140 1.80 2.01 -3.25
CA ASN A 140 0.86 2.42 -2.21
C ASN A 140 1.05 3.90 -1.86
N GLN A 141 -0.04 4.66 -1.87
CA GLN A 141 -0.11 6.08 -1.56
C GLN A 141 -0.96 6.28 -0.30
N PRO A 142 -0.68 7.33 0.48
CA PRO A 142 -1.58 7.67 1.58
C PRO A 142 -2.99 7.96 1.06
N PRO A 143 -4.02 7.72 1.88
CA PRO A 143 -5.35 8.27 1.65
C PRO A 143 -5.31 9.79 1.44
N VAL A 144 -6.38 10.33 0.88
CA VAL A 144 -6.66 11.75 0.83
C VAL A 144 -7.80 12.02 1.78
N ALA A 145 -7.48 12.61 2.93
CA ALA A 145 -8.45 13.01 3.94
C ALA A 145 -9.00 14.42 3.65
N ILE A 146 -10.29 14.63 3.88
CA ILE A 146 -10.99 15.88 3.59
C ILE A 146 -11.73 16.34 4.84
N SER A 147 -11.36 17.52 5.34
CA SER A 147 -11.99 18.14 6.51
C SER A 147 -13.52 18.21 6.45
N ASP A 148 -14.12 17.98 7.61
CA ASP A 148 -15.56 18.01 7.81
C ASP A 148 -16.04 19.27 8.54
N THR A 149 -17.31 19.60 8.31
CA THR A 149 -18.05 20.52 9.18
C THR A 149 -19.18 19.77 9.88
N ILE A 150 -19.32 19.96 11.18
CA ILE A 150 -20.38 19.40 12.02
C ILE A 150 -21.16 20.55 12.65
N ARG A 151 -22.48 20.40 12.82
CA ARG A 151 -23.31 21.39 13.53
C ARG A 151 -24.04 20.74 14.68
N VAL A 152 -24.04 21.40 15.83
CA VAL A 152 -24.77 20.95 17.01
C VAL A 152 -25.36 22.16 17.73
N LEU A 153 -26.48 21.94 18.43
CA LEU A 153 -26.97 22.92 19.39
C LEU A 153 -26.11 22.85 20.64
N GLU A 154 -25.95 23.97 21.33
CA GLU A 154 -25.34 24.00 22.65
C GLU A 154 -26.05 23.00 23.60
N GLY A 155 -25.27 22.12 24.23
CA GLY A 155 -25.76 21.03 25.08
C GLY A 155 -26.39 19.86 24.32
N GLY A 156 -26.34 19.89 22.98
CA GLY A 156 -26.89 18.84 22.12
C GLY A 156 -25.90 17.72 21.81
N THR A 157 -26.43 16.66 21.18
CA THR A 157 -25.67 15.52 20.68
C THR A 157 -25.73 15.45 19.15
N VAL A 158 -24.63 15.09 18.51
CA VAL A 158 -24.53 14.91 17.06
C VAL A 158 -23.67 13.68 16.72
N THR A 159 -24.07 12.98 15.65
CA THR A 159 -23.38 11.77 15.15
C THR A 159 -23.08 11.81 13.66
N ASN A 160 -23.49 12.88 12.97
CA ASN A 160 -23.40 13.01 11.51
C ASN A 160 -22.73 14.35 11.15
N THR A 161 -22.10 14.42 9.99
CA THR A 161 -21.55 15.65 9.43
C THR A 161 -22.64 16.51 8.76
N THR A 162 -22.33 17.79 8.49
CA THR A 162 -23.28 18.76 7.91
C THR A 162 -23.67 18.42 6.47
N ASP A 163 -22.80 17.70 5.75
CA ASP A 163 -23.04 17.24 4.39
C ASP A 163 -23.88 15.94 4.34
N ASN A 164 -24.58 15.63 5.46
CA ASN A 164 -25.33 14.40 5.71
C ASN A 164 -24.46 13.13 5.64
N GLY A 165 -23.16 13.24 5.89
CA GLY A 165 -22.29 12.09 6.11
C GLY A 165 -22.61 11.42 7.44
N GLU A 166 -22.85 10.12 7.44
CA GLU A 166 -22.95 9.33 8.68
C GLU A 166 -21.59 9.16 9.38
N THR A 167 -20.49 9.49 8.69
CA THR A 167 -19.11 9.34 9.15
C THR A 167 -18.25 10.50 8.64
N VAL A 168 -17.13 10.77 9.32
CA VAL A 168 -16.08 11.69 8.83
C VAL A 168 -15.30 11.13 7.64
N ALA A 169 -15.42 9.83 7.37
CA ALA A 169 -14.66 9.16 6.31
C ALA A 169 -15.37 9.17 4.94
N ILE A 170 -16.57 9.74 4.83
CA ILE A 170 -17.45 9.56 3.65
C ILE A 170 -16.95 10.30 2.40
N ASN A 171 -16.23 11.40 2.60
CA ASN A 171 -15.62 12.25 1.57
C ASN A 171 -14.14 11.92 1.36
N ASP A 172 -13.56 11.03 2.17
CA ASP A 172 -12.17 10.60 2.05
C ASP A 172 -12.00 9.54 0.95
N THR A 173 -10.81 9.48 0.36
CA THR A 173 -10.51 8.55 -0.74
C THR A 173 -9.13 7.93 -0.62
N ASP A 174 -8.96 6.74 -1.20
CA ASP A 174 -7.66 6.08 -1.36
C ASP A 174 -7.24 6.14 -2.85
N PRO A 175 -6.08 6.72 -3.22
CA PRO A 175 -5.58 6.71 -4.59
C PRO A 175 -5.37 5.30 -5.17
N ASN A 176 -5.06 4.31 -4.32
CA ASN A 176 -4.93 2.91 -4.70
C ASN A 176 -6.28 2.19 -4.81
N GLY A 177 -7.33 2.83 -4.29
CA GLY A 177 -8.56 2.16 -3.92
C GLY A 177 -8.34 1.17 -2.79
N GLY A 178 -9.40 0.78 -2.10
CA GLY A 178 -9.29 -0.09 -0.94
C GLY A 178 -10.21 0.37 0.17
N THR A 179 -9.97 -0.20 1.34
CA THR A 179 -10.76 0.10 2.54
C THR A 179 -10.02 1.11 3.39
N LEU A 180 -10.70 2.20 3.76
CA LEU A 180 -10.17 3.18 4.70
C LEU A 180 -10.61 2.87 6.13
N THR A 181 -9.70 3.05 7.09
CA THR A 181 -9.96 2.83 8.51
C THR A 181 -9.54 4.05 9.32
N VAL A 182 -10.45 4.57 10.14
CA VAL A 182 -10.17 5.68 11.07
C VAL A 182 -9.63 5.13 12.39
N THR A 183 -8.65 5.80 12.99
CA THR A 183 -8.19 5.45 14.34
C THR A 183 -9.21 5.88 15.38
N THR A 184 -9.53 5.01 16.36
CA THR A 184 -10.58 5.31 17.36
C THR A 184 -10.16 6.33 18.40
N THR A 185 -8.87 6.67 18.46
CA THR A 185 -8.33 7.73 19.30
C THR A 185 -7.96 8.88 18.38
N PRO A 186 -8.65 10.03 18.44
CA PRO A 186 -8.31 11.16 17.59
C PRO A 186 -6.89 11.67 17.91
N ILE A 187 -6.22 12.23 16.91
CA ILE A 187 -4.90 12.87 17.06
C ILE A 187 -5.01 14.06 18.03
N THR A 188 -6.07 14.87 17.84
CA THR A 188 -6.47 15.92 18.77
C THR A 188 -7.94 15.74 19.11
N ALA A 189 -8.24 15.55 20.40
CA ALA A 189 -9.60 15.42 20.89
C ALA A 189 -10.31 16.79 20.97
N PRO A 190 -11.66 16.83 20.89
CA PRO A 190 -12.40 18.06 21.16
C PRO A 190 -12.26 18.47 22.63
N THR A 191 -12.54 19.73 22.95
CA THR A 191 -12.35 20.27 24.31
C THR A 191 -13.64 20.66 25.03
N HIS A 192 -14.77 20.72 24.33
CA HIS A 192 -16.07 21.18 24.85
C HIS A 192 -17.13 20.09 24.80
N PHE A 193 -16.74 18.86 25.13
CA PHE A 193 -17.62 17.70 25.15
C PHE A 193 -17.93 17.22 26.58
N THR A 194 -19.06 16.52 26.77
CA THR A 194 -19.43 15.87 28.03
C THR A 194 -18.50 14.69 28.37
N ASN A 195 -18.91 13.78 29.25
CA ASN A 195 -18.02 12.73 29.79
C ASN A 195 -17.40 11.78 28.75
N THR A 196 -17.86 11.69 27.49
CA THR A 196 -17.24 10.82 26.48
C THR A 196 -17.46 11.28 25.04
N PHE A 197 -16.37 11.50 24.30
CA PHE A 197 -16.33 11.54 22.84
C PHE A 197 -16.02 10.13 22.31
N LEU A 198 -16.78 9.65 21.33
CA LEU A 198 -16.60 8.33 20.73
C LEU A 198 -16.26 8.48 19.24
N LEU A 199 -15.22 7.78 18.79
CA LEU A 199 -14.84 7.67 17.39
C LEU A 199 -14.64 6.18 17.03
N GLY A 200 -15.25 5.75 15.93
CA GLY A 200 -15.23 4.37 15.44
C GLY A 200 -14.37 4.20 14.20
N HIS A 201 -13.96 2.96 13.92
CA HIS A 201 -13.09 2.62 12.79
C HIS A 201 -13.67 2.97 11.40
N SER A 202 -14.99 3.09 11.28
CA SER A 202 -15.65 3.55 10.06
C SER A 202 -15.70 5.08 9.91
N GLY A 203 -15.13 5.82 10.86
CA GLY A 203 -15.30 7.26 10.98
C GLY A 203 -16.64 7.67 11.62
N SER A 204 -17.44 6.73 12.12
CA SER A 204 -18.64 7.06 12.91
C SER A 204 -18.21 7.75 14.20
N PHE A 205 -18.95 8.76 14.65
CA PHE A 205 -18.62 9.46 15.89
C PHE A 205 -19.86 9.81 16.71
N THR A 206 -19.66 10.10 17.99
CA THR A 206 -20.66 10.73 18.86
C THR A 206 -20.00 11.87 19.60
N TYR A 207 -20.53 13.07 19.41
CA TYR A 207 -20.16 14.28 20.15
C TYR A 207 -21.37 14.81 20.90
N GLU A 208 -21.21 15.06 22.20
CA GLU A 208 -22.21 15.73 23.04
C GLU A 208 -21.55 16.97 23.64
N HIS A 209 -22.08 18.14 23.31
CA HIS A 209 -21.54 19.42 23.76
C HIS A 209 -21.77 19.60 25.28
N ASP A 210 -20.79 20.12 26.01
CA ASP A 210 -20.83 20.22 27.48
C ASP A 210 -21.78 21.31 28.06
N GLY A 211 -22.35 22.13 27.18
CA GLY A 211 -23.26 23.24 27.52
C GLY A 211 -22.56 24.54 27.91
N SER A 212 -21.26 24.65 27.64
CA SER A 212 -20.52 25.91 27.74
C SER A 212 -20.86 26.91 26.61
N GLU A 213 -20.55 28.18 26.80
CA GLU A 213 -20.88 29.24 25.82
C GLU A 213 -19.82 29.34 24.70
N ASN A 214 -19.43 28.21 24.12
CA ASN A 214 -18.48 28.13 23.01
C ASN A 214 -19.21 28.10 21.67
N LEU A 215 -18.63 28.73 20.64
CA LEU A 215 -19.20 28.76 19.29
C LEU A 215 -18.57 27.73 18.36
N THR A 216 -17.40 27.21 18.73
CA THR A 216 -16.65 26.23 17.95
C THR A 216 -15.93 25.24 18.86
N ASP A 217 -15.78 24.03 18.37
CA ASP A 217 -14.91 22.98 18.90
C ASP A 217 -14.34 22.20 17.70
N GLU A 218 -13.36 21.34 17.89
CA GLU A 218 -12.78 20.58 16.77
C GLU A 218 -12.11 19.29 17.24
N PHE A 219 -12.00 18.32 16.34
CA PHE A 219 -11.10 17.18 16.54
C PHE A 219 -10.36 16.87 15.24
N VAL A 220 -9.17 16.29 15.38
CA VAL A 220 -8.36 15.81 14.24
C VAL A 220 -8.41 14.29 14.25
N TYR A 221 -8.86 13.70 13.16
CA TYR A 221 -8.88 12.25 12.97
C TYR A 221 -7.77 11.84 12.00
N GLU A 222 -7.27 10.62 12.19
CA GLU A 222 -6.32 9.96 11.28
C GLU A 222 -7.05 8.82 10.58
N ILE A 223 -6.86 8.74 9.26
CA ILE A 223 -7.44 7.71 8.40
C ILE A 223 -6.33 7.01 7.62
N CYS A 224 -6.33 5.67 7.65
CA CYS A 224 -5.29 4.84 7.07
C CYS A 224 -5.85 3.93 5.97
N ASP A 225 -5.01 3.64 4.97
CA ASP A 225 -5.27 2.65 3.92
C ASP A 225 -5.17 1.18 4.42
N ASP A 226 -5.47 0.22 3.55
CA ASP A 226 -5.32 -1.22 3.79
C ASP A 226 -4.06 -1.83 3.16
N GLY A 227 -3.05 -0.99 2.88
CA GLY A 227 -1.77 -1.40 2.32
C GLY A 227 -0.97 -2.32 3.26
N PRO A 228 0.00 -3.10 2.75
CA PRO A 228 0.81 -4.02 3.58
C PRO A 228 1.59 -3.32 4.69
N THR A 229 1.92 -2.04 4.48
CA THR A 229 2.39 -1.13 5.51
C THR A 229 1.53 0.12 5.39
N PRO A 230 0.48 0.25 6.24
CA PRO A 230 -0.51 1.29 6.06
C PRO A 230 0.09 2.69 6.01
N LEU A 231 -0.35 3.50 5.07
CA LEU A 231 -0.13 4.93 5.08
C LEU A 231 -1.40 5.62 5.57
N CYS A 232 -1.23 6.76 6.22
CA CYS A 232 -2.32 7.52 6.81
C CYS A 232 -2.27 8.98 6.40
N ASP A 233 -3.42 9.62 6.44
CA ASP A 233 -3.60 11.06 6.31
C ASP A 233 -4.49 11.57 7.45
N GLU A 234 -4.47 12.87 7.69
CA GLU A 234 -5.21 13.50 8.79
C GLU A 234 -6.16 14.58 8.26
N ALA A 235 -7.33 14.69 8.88
CA ALA A 235 -8.26 15.77 8.60
C ALA A 235 -8.93 16.30 9.87
N THR A 236 -9.34 17.57 9.78
CA THR A 236 -10.01 18.28 10.87
C THR A 236 -11.51 18.22 10.70
N ALA A 237 -12.22 17.79 11.73
CA ALA A 237 -13.66 17.94 11.85
C ALA A 237 -13.98 19.15 12.72
N THR A 238 -14.44 20.24 12.10
CA THR A 238 -14.82 21.49 12.80
C THR A 238 -16.27 21.42 13.25
N ILE A 239 -16.52 21.59 14.55
CA ILE A 239 -17.84 21.57 15.17
C ILE A 239 -18.29 23.01 15.38
N ILE A 240 -19.38 23.40 14.73
CA ILE A 240 -20.03 24.70 14.91
C ILE A 240 -21.16 24.53 15.93
N ILE A 241 -21.06 25.27 17.02
CA ILE A 241 -22.02 25.23 18.12
C ILE A 241 -22.98 26.41 17.96
N THR A 242 -24.26 26.11 17.92
CA THR A 242 -25.32 27.11 17.85
C THR A 242 -25.98 27.27 19.21
N GLY A 243 -25.86 28.46 19.78
CA GLY A 243 -26.40 28.76 21.12
C GLY A 243 -27.91 28.60 21.18
N VAL A 244 -28.41 28.18 22.34
CA VAL A 244 -29.86 28.09 22.58
C VAL A 244 -30.34 29.46 23.08
N VAL A 245 -31.36 30.05 22.44
CA VAL A 245 -31.94 31.31 22.93
C VAL A 245 -32.56 31.05 24.30
N ALA A 246 -31.93 31.57 25.36
CA ALA A 246 -32.49 31.51 26.70
C ALA A 246 -33.83 32.25 26.73
N LEU A 247 -34.94 31.50 26.82
CA LEU A 247 -36.24 32.09 27.17
C LEU A 247 -36.11 32.59 28.61
N THR A 248 -35.95 33.89 28.81
CA THR A 248 -35.97 34.49 30.15
C THR A 248 -37.25 34.02 30.86
N PRO A 249 -37.18 33.33 32.02
CA PRO A 249 -38.38 32.96 32.74
C PRO A 249 -39.08 34.25 33.15
N THR A 250 -40.26 34.50 32.57
CA THR A 250 -41.10 35.60 33.01
C THR A 250 -41.49 35.31 34.45
N LEU A 251 -40.92 36.07 35.39
CA LEU A 251 -41.33 36.06 36.78
C LEU A 251 -42.82 36.45 36.81
N SER A 252 -43.72 35.48 36.97
CA SER A 252 -45.13 35.77 37.21
C SER A 252 -45.20 36.35 38.63
N ALA A 253 -45.15 37.68 38.72
CA ALA A 253 -45.42 38.38 39.96
C ALA A 253 -46.85 38.01 40.41
N HIS A 254 -46.96 37.12 41.39
CA HIS A 254 -48.20 36.96 42.13
C HIS A 254 -48.51 38.33 42.76
N GLY A 255 -49.68 38.88 42.41
CA GLY A 255 -50.13 40.20 42.83
C GLY A 255 -50.13 40.40 44.35
N PRO A 256 -50.29 41.66 44.82
CA PRO A 256 -50.14 42.00 46.23
C PRO A 256 -51.08 41.16 47.10
N PHE A 257 -50.48 40.45 48.04
CA PHE A 257 -51.17 39.70 49.08
C PHE A 257 -51.85 40.71 50.03
N THR A 258 -53.17 40.87 49.93
CA THR A 258 -53.93 41.64 50.92
C THR A 258 -54.25 40.72 52.10
N ILE A 259 -53.67 41.01 53.27
CA ILE A 259 -54.00 40.34 54.55
C ILE A 259 -55.24 41.03 55.14
N PRO A 260 -56.21 40.28 55.71
CA PRO A 260 -57.41 40.83 56.35
C PRO A 260 -57.15 41.62 57.64
#